data_AF-A0A7S3NMR1-F1
#
_entry.id   AF-A0A7S3NMR1-F1
#
_cell.length_a   1.000
_cell.length_b   1.000
_cell.length_c   1.000
_cell.angle_alpha   90.00
_cell.angle_beta   90.00
_cell.angle_gamma   90.00
#
_symmetry.space_group_name_H-M   'P 1'
#
loop_
_entity.id
_entity.type
_entity.pdbx_description
1 polymer ?
#
loop_
_entity_poly.entity_id
_entity_poly.type
_entity_poly.pdbx_seq_one_letter_code
_entity_poly.pdbx_strand_id
1 'polypeptide(L)'
;DATVDNVLSLFAAHGHQFEARNVATAAHRVAKIGRKQSHRLKQDNRVKALATACLKLINDFEAQHLANVAWAFATIGIEAPALFNAIAAATLKKLDSFKPQALANTAWAFGTASVEAPDLFNAIAVVALNKLDGFTPQALAN
;
A
#
# COMPACT_ATOMS: atom_id res chain seq x y z
N ASP A 1 20.02 13.36 1.39
CA ASP A 1 19.06 12.23 1.44
C ASP A 1 17.96 12.46 2.46
N ALA A 2 16.71 12.19 2.10
CA ALA A 2 15.60 12.22 3.06
C ALA A 2 15.66 10.96 3.94
N THR A 3 15.74 11.13 5.27
CA THR A 3 15.67 10.01 6.20
C THR A 3 14.23 9.57 6.42
N VAL A 4 14.01 8.34 6.88
CA VAL A 4 12.68 7.87 7.29
C VAL A 4 12.10 8.73 8.44
N ASP A 5 12.96 9.26 9.31
CA ASP A 5 12.53 10.11 10.42
C ASP A 5 12.03 11.47 9.92
N ASN A 6 12.69 12.05 8.92
CA ASN A 6 12.25 13.30 8.29
C ASN A 6 10.86 13.13 7.66
N VAL A 7 10.58 12.00 7.00
CA VAL A 7 9.26 11.74 6.40
C VAL A 7 8.18 11.58 7.48
N LEU A 8 8.47 10.83 8.54
CA LEU A 8 7.52 10.61 9.64
C LEU A 8 7.27 11.89 10.45
N SER A 9 8.31 12.69 10.69
CA SER A 9 8.19 13.98 11.40
C SER A 9 7.43 15.01 10.57
N LEU A 10 7.66 15.07 9.25
CA LEU A 10 6.88 15.93 8.35
C LEU A 10 5.39 15.52 8.36
N PHE A 11 5.11 14.22 8.27
CA PHE A 11 3.74 13.71 8.37
C PHE A 11 3.12 13.98 9.75
N ALA A 12 3.86 13.81 10.84
CA ALA A 12 3.33 14.08 12.19
C ALA A 12 2.97 15.55 12.38
N ALA A 13 3.76 16.48 11.82
CA ALA A 13 3.51 17.90 11.94
C ALA A 13 2.38 18.41 11.01
N HIS A 14 2.32 17.91 9.78
CA HIS A 14 1.45 18.49 8.73
C HIS A 14 0.47 17.50 8.09
N GLY A 15 0.40 16.26 8.56
CA GLY A 15 -0.38 15.19 7.94
C GLY A 15 -1.89 15.46 7.87
N HIS A 16 -2.41 16.36 8.71
CA HIS A 16 -3.80 16.81 8.64
C HIS A 16 -4.13 17.63 7.37
N GLN A 17 -3.12 18.17 6.68
CA GLN A 17 -3.25 18.91 5.43
C GLN A 17 -2.97 18.04 4.21
N PHE A 18 -2.55 16.79 4.40
CA PHE A 18 -2.15 15.93 3.31
C PHE A 18 -3.38 15.35 2.61
N GLU A 19 -3.43 15.52 1.29
CA GLU A 19 -4.37 14.81 0.45
C GLU A 19 -3.98 13.32 0.31
N ALA A 20 -4.89 12.53 -0.26
CA ALA A 20 -4.74 11.09 -0.42
C ALA A 20 -3.40 10.71 -1.10
N ARG A 21 -3.02 11.42 -2.16
CA ARG A 21 -1.74 11.19 -2.87
C ARG A 21 -0.52 11.36 -1.95
N ASN A 22 -0.51 12.41 -1.13
CA ASN A 22 0.59 12.71 -0.22
C ASN A 22 0.70 11.68 0.91
N VAL A 23 -0.43 11.23 1.47
CA VAL A 23 -0.45 10.19 2.51
C VAL A 23 0.06 8.85 1.96
N ALA A 24 -0.42 8.42 0.79
CA ALA A 24 0.03 7.18 0.16
C ALA A 24 1.53 7.23 -0.20
N THR A 25 1.99 8.39 -0.67
CA THR A 25 3.42 8.62 -0.97
C THR A 25 4.27 8.57 0.30
N ALA A 26 3.80 9.15 1.40
CA ALA A 26 4.50 9.09 2.69
C ALA A 26 4.65 7.62 3.15
N ALA A 27 3.57 6.83 3.12
CA ALA A 27 3.62 5.41 3.48
C ALA A 27 4.64 4.63 2.64
N HIS A 28 4.58 4.77 1.32
CA HIS A 28 5.52 4.13 0.41
C HIS A 28 6.98 4.56 0.68
N ARG A 29 7.24 5.86 0.88
CA ARG A 29 8.59 6.36 1.17
C ARG A 29 9.12 5.87 2.50
N VAL A 30 8.29 5.84 3.54
CA VAL A 30 8.65 5.31 4.87
C VAL A 30 9.09 3.85 4.76
N ALA A 31 8.32 3.02 4.07
CA ALA A 31 8.66 1.62 3.86
C ALA A 31 9.92 1.44 3.01
N LYS A 32 10.03 2.18 1.89
CA LYS A 32 11.15 2.06 0.95
C LYS A 32 12.49 2.46 1.58
N ILE A 33 12.54 3.59 2.29
CA ILE A 33 13.76 4.12 2.90
C ILE A 33 14.05 3.41 4.22
N GLY A 34 13.01 3.04 4.97
CA GLY A 34 13.12 2.44 6.29
C GLY A 34 13.15 0.91 6.32
N ARG A 35 13.29 0.23 5.17
CA ARG A 35 13.22 -1.24 5.04
C ARG A 35 14.16 -2.01 5.99
N LYS A 36 15.37 -1.48 6.24
CA LYS A 36 16.35 -2.08 7.18
C LYS A 36 16.01 -1.82 8.66
N GLN A 37 15.01 -0.98 8.94
CA GLN A 37 14.60 -0.54 10.27
C GLN A 37 13.19 -1.03 10.62
N SER A 38 12.68 -2.08 9.97
CA SER A 38 11.31 -2.57 10.17
C SER A 38 10.96 -2.80 11.65
N HIS A 39 11.88 -3.35 12.46
CA HIS A 39 11.64 -3.52 13.90
C HIS A 39 11.30 -2.20 14.61
N ARG A 40 12.04 -1.12 14.31
CA ARG A 40 11.78 0.22 14.86
C ARG A 40 10.46 0.77 14.33
N LEU A 41 10.21 0.64 13.03
CA LEU A 41 8.99 1.16 12.39
C LEU A 41 7.72 0.51 12.93
N LYS A 42 7.77 -0.80 13.26
CA LYS A 42 6.64 -1.51 13.88
C LYS A 42 6.21 -0.91 15.23
N GLN A 43 7.14 -0.28 15.94
CA GLN A 43 6.89 0.31 17.26
C GLN A 43 6.62 1.81 17.19
N ASP A 44 6.83 2.45 16.04
CA ASP A 44 6.71 3.90 15.88
C ASP A 44 5.23 4.32 15.78
N ASN A 45 4.77 5.11 16.75
CA ASN A 45 3.39 5.62 16.78
C ASN A 45 3.04 6.49 15.56
N ARG A 46 4.03 7.12 14.91
CA ARG A 46 3.81 7.90 13.68
C ARG A 46 3.41 6.99 12.51
N VAL A 47 3.91 5.75 12.47
CA VAL A 47 3.50 4.76 11.46
C VAL A 47 2.08 4.26 11.72
N LYS A 48 1.68 4.09 12.98
CA LYS A 48 0.28 3.78 13.35
C LYS A 48 -0.66 4.92 12.95
N ALA A 49 -0.28 6.17 13.24
CA ALA A 49 -1.03 7.35 12.82
C ALA A 49 -1.14 7.44 11.28
N LEU A 50 -0.07 7.06 10.56
CA LEU A 50 -0.08 6.98 9.10
C LEU A 50 -1.06 5.93 8.59
N ALA A 51 -1.14 4.76 9.24
CA ALA A 51 -2.15 3.74 8.93
C ALA A 51 -3.58 4.27 9.11
N THR A 52 -3.83 4.99 10.21
CA THR A 52 -5.13 5.63 10.47
C THR A 52 -5.46 6.69 9.41
N ALA A 53 -4.49 7.49 8.98
CA ALA A 53 -4.70 8.46 7.90
C ALA A 53 -5.02 7.77 6.55
N CYS A 54 -4.29 6.70 6.22
CA CYS A 54 -4.60 5.88 5.03
C CYS A 54 -6.02 5.32 5.07
N LEU A 55 -6.47 4.83 6.23
CA LEU A 55 -7.81 4.30 6.38
C LEU A 55 -8.90 5.37 6.19
N LYS A 56 -8.67 6.59 6.70
CA LYS A 56 -9.60 7.72 6.53
C LYS A 56 -9.75 8.15 5.06
N LEU A 57 -8.65 8.10 4.30
CA LEU A 57 -8.59 8.53 2.90
C LEU A 57 -8.79 7.38 1.90
N ILE A 58 -9.22 6.20 2.35
CA ILE A 58 -9.24 4.99 1.53
C ILE A 58 -10.09 5.14 0.26
N ASN A 59 -11.20 5.88 0.34
CA ASN A 59 -12.09 6.09 -0.80
C ASN A 59 -11.50 7.05 -1.85
N ASP A 60 -10.62 7.95 -1.41
CA ASP A 60 -9.96 8.96 -2.26
C ASP A 60 -8.71 8.39 -2.95
N PHE A 61 -8.24 7.20 -2.55
CA PHE A 61 -7.11 6.55 -3.18
C PHE A 61 -7.43 6.05 -4.58
N GLU A 62 -6.55 6.36 -5.52
CA GLU A 62 -6.46 5.75 -6.84
C GLU A 62 -5.82 4.35 -6.74
N ALA A 63 -5.91 3.55 -7.81
CA ALA A 63 -5.34 2.21 -7.87
C ALA A 63 -3.88 2.12 -7.41
N GLN A 64 -3.03 3.05 -7.87
CA GLN A 64 -1.62 3.09 -7.48
C GLN A 64 -1.45 3.43 -5.99
N HIS A 65 -2.28 4.30 -5.43
CA HIS A 65 -2.22 4.63 -4.01
C HIS A 65 -2.57 3.40 -3.15
N LEU A 66 -3.61 2.65 -3.50
CA LEU A 66 -4.00 1.41 -2.81
C LEU A 66 -2.86 0.38 -2.83
N ALA A 67 -2.30 0.12 -4.01
CA ALA A 67 -1.18 -0.82 -4.16
C ALA A 67 0.05 -0.39 -3.36
N ASN A 68 0.39 0.91 -3.38
CA ASN A 68 1.53 1.46 -2.64
C ASN A 68 1.36 1.35 -1.13
N VAL A 69 0.15 1.62 -0.61
CA VAL A 69 -0.14 1.49 0.82
C VAL A 69 -0.07 0.02 1.24
N ALA A 70 -0.71 -0.89 0.49
CA ALA A 70 -0.63 -2.32 0.76
C ALA A 70 0.83 -2.81 0.82
N TRP A 71 1.61 -2.47 -0.21
CA TRP A 71 3.03 -2.82 -0.31
C TRP A 71 3.84 -2.26 0.86
N ALA A 72 3.57 -1.02 1.26
CA ALA A 72 4.28 -0.37 2.36
C ALA A 72 4.06 -1.10 3.68
N PHE A 73 2.81 -1.37 4.05
CA PHE A 73 2.49 -2.02 5.32
C PHE A 73 2.93 -3.49 5.35
N ALA A 74 2.82 -4.20 4.23
CA ALA A 74 3.40 -5.54 4.08
C ALA A 74 4.93 -5.53 4.23
N THR A 75 5.62 -4.57 3.60
CA THR A 75 7.10 -4.44 3.66
C THR A 75 7.59 -4.10 5.06
N ILE A 76 6.88 -3.21 5.77
CA ILE A 76 7.22 -2.88 7.17
C ILE A 76 6.91 -4.09 8.07
N GLY A 77 5.90 -4.89 7.72
CA GLY A 77 5.46 -6.06 8.47
C GLY A 77 4.66 -5.68 9.72
N ILE A 78 3.87 -4.61 9.64
CA ILE A 78 2.91 -4.22 10.68
C ILE A 78 1.59 -4.90 10.38
N GLU A 79 1.02 -5.55 11.39
CA GLU A 79 -0.34 -6.05 11.33
C GLU A 79 -1.31 -4.87 11.29
N ALA A 80 -2.06 -4.75 10.19
CA ALA A 80 -3.03 -3.70 9.99
C ALA A 80 -4.33 -4.26 9.36
N PRO A 81 -5.04 -5.20 10.04
CA PRO A 81 -6.15 -5.94 9.45
C PRO A 81 -7.26 -5.03 8.94
N ALA A 82 -7.62 -3.98 9.69
CA ALA A 82 -8.62 -3.00 9.24
C ALA A 82 -8.20 -2.26 7.96
N LEU A 83 -6.91 -1.93 7.82
CA LEU A 83 -6.38 -1.26 6.62
C LEU A 83 -6.39 -2.21 5.42
N PHE A 84 -5.93 -3.46 5.58
CA PHE A 84 -5.95 -4.45 4.50
C PHE A 84 -7.37 -4.79 4.05
N ASN A 85 -8.33 -4.94 4.98
CA ASN A 85 -9.74 -5.14 4.63
C ASN A 85 -10.30 -3.97 3.83
N ALA A 86 -9.99 -2.73 4.24
CA ALA A 86 -10.43 -1.54 3.53
C ALA A 86 -9.78 -1.43 2.13
N ILE A 87 -8.49 -1.77 2.00
CA ILE A 87 -7.79 -1.83 0.71
C ILE A 87 -8.42 -2.88 -0.20
N ALA A 88 -8.75 -4.08 0.31
CA ALA A 88 -9.38 -5.13 -0.49
C ALA A 88 -10.72 -4.65 -1.05
N ALA A 89 -11.58 -4.09 -0.18
CA ALA A 89 -12.88 -3.57 -0.59
C ALA A 89 -12.76 -2.41 -1.60
N ALA A 90 -11.82 -1.49 -1.39
CA ALA A 90 -11.58 -0.38 -2.32
C ALA A 90 -10.99 -0.85 -3.66
N THR A 91 -10.13 -1.87 -3.64
CA THR A 91 -9.53 -2.46 -4.84
C THR A 91 -10.59 -3.14 -5.70
N LEU A 92 -11.47 -3.94 -5.09
CA LEU A 92 -12.58 -4.60 -5.80
C LEU A 92 -13.47 -3.59 -6.56
N LYS A 93 -13.70 -2.40 -6.00
CA LYS A 93 -14.49 -1.34 -6.64
C LYS A 93 -13.76 -0.62 -7.78
N LYS A 94 -12.43 -0.72 -7.86
CA LYS A 94 -11.59 0.06 -8.78
C LYS A 94 -10.74 -0.82 -9.69
N LEU A 95 -11.01 -2.13 -9.74
CA LEU A 95 -10.10 -3.14 -10.28
C LEU A 95 -9.71 -2.88 -11.75
N ASP A 96 -10.64 -2.38 -12.57
CA ASP A 96 -10.38 -2.06 -13.98
C ASP A 96 -9.36 -0.94 -14.17
N SER A 97 -9.28 -0.01 -13.22
CA SER A 97 -8.32 1.11 -13.23
C SER A 97 -6.90 0.70 -12.84
N PHE A 98 -6.71 -0.52 -12.32
CA PHE A 98 -5.38 -1.00 -11.98
C PHE A 98 -4.58 -1.32 -13.25
N LYS A 99 -3.32 -0.88 -13.23
CA LYS A 99 -2.29 -1.32 -14.16
C LYS A 99 -1.74 -2.69 -13.69
N PRO A 100 -1.18 -3.50 -14.60
CA PRO A 100 -0.59 -4.80 -14.27
C PRO A 100 0.35 -4.79 -13.05
N GLN A 101 1.27 -3.82 -12.99
CA GLN A 101 2.17 -3.68 -11.84
C GLN A 101 1.42 -3.42 -10.53
N ALA A 102 0.38 -2.57 -10.53
CA ALA A 102 -0.40 -2.30 -9.33
C ALA A 102 -1.16 -3.56 -8.85
N LEU A 103 -1.65 -4.38 -9.78
CA LEU A 103 -2.26 -5.69 -9.46
C LEU A 103 -1.24 -6.63 -8.82
N ALA A 104 -0.06 -6.77 -9.43
CA ALA A 104 1.02 -7.60 -8.92
C ALA A 104 1.46 -7.16 -7.51
N ASN A 105 1.62 -5.86 -7.28
CA ASN A 105 2.02 -5.31 -5.98
C ASN A 105 0.96 -5.56 -4.92
N THR A 106 -0.32 -5.45 -5.29
CA THR A 106 -1.42 -5.72 -4.38
C THR A 106 -1.44 -7.21 -4.00
N ALA A 107 -1.37 -8.12 -4.98
CA ALA A 107 -1.32 -9.56 -4.71
C ALA A 107 -0.10 -9.95 -3.84
N TRP A 108 1.08 -9.42 -4.17
CA TRP A 108 2.31 -9.65 -3.39
C TRP A 108 2.16 -9.14 -1.95
N ALA A 109 1.57 -7.95 -1.76
CA ALA A 109 1.41 -7.35 -0.44
C ALA A 109 0.48 -8.19 0.45
N PHE A 110 -0.65 -8.64 -0.07
CA PHE A 110 -1.59 -9.49 0.68
C PHE A 110 -0.97 -10.85 1.03
N GLY A 111 -0.25 -11.48 0.10
CA GLY A 111 0.48 -12.72 0.37
C GLY A 111 1.58 -12.55 1.42
N THR A 112 2.38 -11.48 1.31
CA THR A 112 3.48 -11.18 2.24
C THR A 112 3.00 -10.81 3.64
N ALA A 113 1.85 -10.12 3.73
CA ALA A 113 1.21 -9.80 5.00
C ALA A 113 0.42 -10.98 5.60
N SER A 114 0.36 -12.12 4.90
CA SER A 114 -0.43 -13.29 5.28
C SER A 114 -1.91 -12.96 5.56
N VAL A 115 -2.48 -12.04 4.77
CA VAL A 115 -3.88 -11.66 4.86
C VAL A 115 -4.70 -12.47 3.87
N GLU A 116 -5.68 -13.23 4.39
CA GLU A 116 -6.62 -13.97 3.56
C GLU A 116 -7.58 -13.00 2.85
N ALA A 117 -7.61 -13.06 1.52
CA ALA A 117 -8.50 -12.27 0.69
C ALA A 117 -8.87 -13.02 -0.59
N PRO A 118 -9.57 -14.18 -0.49
CA PRO A 118 -9.83 -15.06 -1.63
C PRO A 118 -10.56 -14.35 -2.78
N ASP A 119 -11.55 -13.51 -2.47
CA ASP A 119 -12.30 -12.74 -3.47
C ASP A 119 -11.40 -11.74 -4.21
N LEU A 120 -10.47 -11.09 -3.49
CA LEU A 120 -9.50 -10.18 -4.09
C LEU A 120 -8.54 -10.93 -5.01
N PHE A 121 -7.99 -12.06 -4.58
CA PHE A 121 -7.09 -12.87 -5.41
C PHE A 121 -7.79 -13.38 -6.68
N ASN A 122 -9.03 -13.86 -6.55
CA ASN A 122 -9.80 -14.31 -7.70
C ASN A 122 -10.07 -13.16 -8.69
N ALA A 123 -10.48 -11.99 -8.19
CA ALA A 123 -10.73 -10.83 -9.03
C ALA A 123 -9.44 -10.33 -9.73
N ILE A 124 -8.31 -10.29 -9.02
CA ILE A 124 -7.00 -9.96 -9.60
C ILE A 124 -6.65 -10.95 -10.71
N ALA A 125 -6.84 -12.25 -10.49
CA ALA A 125 -6.53 -13.27 -11.50
C ALA A 125 -7.35 -13.08 -12.77
N VAL A 126 -8.67 -12.86 -12.65
CA VAL A 126 -9.57 -12.62 -13.80
C VAL A 126 -9.12 -11.38 -14.59
N VAL A 127 -8.84 -10.27 -13.93
CA VAL A 127 -8.43 -9.04 -14.63
C VAL A 127 -7.01 -9.13 -15.18
N ALA A 128 -6.12 -9.87 -14.52
CA ALA A 128 -4.77 -10.10 -15.02
C ALA A 128 -4.78 -10.88 -16.35
N LEU A 129 -5.66 -11.89 -16.48
CA LEU A 129 -5.86 -12.62 -17.73
C LEU A 129 -6.31 -11.71 -18.88
N ASN A 130 -7.14 -10.71 -18.58
CA ASN A 130 -7.58 -9.73 -19.58
C ASN A 130 -6.50 -8.68 -19.93
N LYS A 131 -5.40 -8.62 -19.16
CA LYS A 131 -4.33 -7.62 -19.31
C LYS A 131 -2.96 -8.27 -19.55
N LEU A 132 -2.94 -9.52 -20.04
CA LEU A 132 -1.72 -10.33 -20.19
C LEU A 132 -0.60 -9.62 -20.96
N ASP A 133 -0.93 -8.91 -22.03
CA ASP A 133 0.05 -8.15 -22.84
C ASP A 133 0.78 -7.07 -22.03
N GLY A 134 0.20 -6.60 -20.92
CA GLY A 134 0.80 -5.61 -20.04
C GLY A 134 1.65 -6.17 -18.89
N PHE A 135 1.70 -7.49 -18.70
CA PHE A 135 2.55 -8.16 -17.70
C PHE A 135 3.94 -8.44 -18.29
N THR A 136 4.75 -7.39 -18.44
CA THR A 136 6.16 -7.54 -18.81
C THR A 136 6.99 -8.09 -17.63
N PRO A 137 8.17 -8.67 -17.87
CA PRO A 137 9.08 -9.08 -16.78
C PRO A 137 9.36 -7.95 -15.78
N GLN A 138 9.45 -6.69 -16.24
CA GLN A 138 9.61 -5.51 -15.39
C GLN A 138 8.34 -5.19 -14.57
N ALA A 139 7.15 -5.52 -15.06
CA ALA A 139 5.90 -5.38 -14.31
C ALA A 139 5.73 -6.47 -13.23
N LEU A 140 6.42 -7.60 -13.38
CA LEU A 140 6.44 -8.73 -12.43
C LEU A 140 7.60 -8.64 -11.42
N ALA A 141 8.70 -7.99 -11.79
CA ALA A 141 9.84 -7.74 -10.91
C ALA A 141 9.66 -6.41 -10.16
N ASN A 142 9.31 -6.48 -8.87
CA ASN A 142 9.26 -5.34 -7.94
C ASN A 142 10.59 -5.04 -7.28
#